data_AF-A0AA97CCT1-F1
#
_entry.id   AF-A0AA97CCT1-F1
#
_cell.length_a   1.000
_cell.length_b   1.000
_cell.length_c   1.000
_cell.angle_alpha   90.00
_cell.angle_beta   90.00
_cell.angle_gamma   90.00
#
_symmetry.space_group_name_H-M   'P 1'
#
loop_
_entity.id
_entity.type
_entity.pdbx_description
1 polymer ?
#
loop_
_entity_poly.entity_id
_entity_poly.type
_entity_poly.pdbx_seq_one_letter_code
_entity_poly.pdbx_strand_id
1 'polypeptide(L)'
;MKLTTLLAASAVLVTASVAAKEYQINHTDQLKSLNDANKSTEVWEKAEVLTDFTYPWEKEVAPKTDFRALWSDDALYFRFIADDKDIQLGDNPDKDQAVLDSDRVELFFATSPELKPYYTAEMDPKGRTFDAKANYYREVDPSWNWETLQTVGEITPNGYVLTGKIDLDEFTKLDLWQDADKQTLMCAILRGEFSAGEPKQVRKWISWIKPDSVKPDFHIPSAFGTCKFVK
;
A
#
# COMPACT_ATOMS: atom_id res chain seq x y z
N MET A 1 52.17 18.59 -41.73
CA MET A 1 51.67 19.10 -40.44
C MET A 1 50.16 19.33 -40.55
N LYS A 2 49.33 18.38 -40.10
CA LYS A 2 47.90 18.59 -39.85
C LYS A 2 47.55 17.75 -38.62
N LEU A 3 47.51 18.39 -37.47
CA LEU A 3 47.11 17.79 -36.20
C LEU A 3 45.57 17.77 -36.18
N THR A 4 44.97 16.60 -36.19
CA THR A 4 43.51 16.44 -36.07
C THR A 4 43.19 16.27 -34.60
N THR A 5 42.65 17.30 -33.98
CA THR A 5 42.24 17.30 -32.57
C THR A 5 40.95 16.50 -32.44
N LEU A 6 40.99 15.32 -31.81
CA LEU A 6 39.77 14.64 -31.36
C LEU A 6 39.28 15.32 -30.07
N LEU A 7 38.11 15.95 -30.12
CA LEU A 7 37.35 16.28 -28.91
C LEU A 7 36.63 15.02 -28.45
N ALA A 8 37.03 14.47 -27.30
CA ALA A 8 36.24 13.48 -26.58
C ALA A 8 35.10 14.19 -25.85
N ALA A 9 33.87 14.02 -26.32
CA ALA A 9 32.69 14.44 -25.60
C ALA A 9 32.38 13.40 -24.52
N SER A 10 32.76 13.68 -23.28
CA SER A 10 32.33 12.89 -22.12
C SER A 10 30.85 13.15 -21.88
N ALA A 11 30.00 12.20 -22.30
CA ALA A 11 28.59 12.22 -21.94
C ALA A 11 28.46 11.91 -20.44
N VAL A 12 28.14 12.92 -19.64
CA VAL A 12 27.75 12.73 -18.24
C VAL A 12 26.32 12.18 -18.25
N LEU A 13 26.18 10.88 -18.02
CA LEU A 13 24.90 10.26 -17.71
C LEU A 13 24.47 10.75 -16.32
N VAL A 14 23.60 11.75 -16.30
CA VAL A 14 22.86 12.12 -15.09
C VAL A 14 21.78 11.06 -14.91
N THR A 15 22.06 10.02 -14.13
CA THR A 15 20.99 9.17 -13.60
C THR A 15 20.24 10.00 -12.57
N ALA A 16 19.13 10.63 -12.97
CA ALA A 16 18.18 11.16 -12.03
C ALA A 16 17.58 9.94 -11.28
N SER A 17 18.17 9.59 -10.13
CA SER A 17 17.47 8.75 -9.18
C SER A 17 16.29 9.58 -8.69
N VAL A 18 15.10 9.30 -9.20
CA VAL A 18 13.89 9.76 -8.53
C VAL A 18 13.97 9.12 -7.15
N ALA A 19 14.24 9.92 -6.12
CA ALA A 19 14.20 9.44 -4.75
C ALA A 19 12.81 8.84 -4.55
N ALA A 20 12.74 7.58 -4.14
CA ALA A 20 11.46 6.93 -3.84
C ALA A 20 10.72 7.79 -2.80
N LYS A 21 9.41 8.03 -3.00
CA LYS A 21 8.60 8.78 -2.03
C LYS A 21 8.71 8.09 -0.66
N GLU A 22 8.86 8.87 0.40
CA GLU A 22 8.90 8.40 1.78
C GLU A 22 7.62 8.83 2.52
N TYR A 23 7.06 7.92 3.31
CA TYR A 23 5.98 8.16 4.25
C TYR A 23 6.51 7.87 5.66
N GLN A 24 6.40 8.86 6.56
CA GLN A 24 6.88 8.73 7.93
C GLN A 24 5.78 8.20 8.84
N ILE A 25 6.14 7.20 9.64
CA ILE A 25 5.26 6.51 10.57
C ILE A 25 5.73 6.90 11.96
N ASN A 26 4.96 7.76 12.63
CA ASN A 26 5.31 8.28 13.95
C ASN A 26 5.07 7.22 15.03
N HIS A 27 5.92 7.22 16.07
CA HIS A 27 5.75 6.33 17.22
C HIS A 27 4.57 6.77 18.09
N THR A 28 3.89 5.80 18.69
CA THR A 28 2.86 6.02 19.71
C THR A 28 2.94 4.97 20.80
N ASP A 29 2.77 5.40 22.04
CA ASP A 29 2.59 4.55 23.22
C ASP A 29 1.12 4.28 23.54
N GLN A 30 0.19 4.95 22.83
CA GLN A 30 -1.25 4.93 23.13
C GLN A 30 -2.00 3.76 22.49
N LEU A 31 -1.42 3.07 21.52
CA LEU A 31 -2.03 1.92 20.86
C LEU A 31 -1.38 0.61 21.35
N LYS A 32 -2.19 -0.24 21.97
CA LYS A 32 -1.76 -1.57 22.45
C LYS A 32 -2.49 -2.71 21.77
N SER A 33 -3.60 -2.43 21.07
CA SER A 33 -4.41 -3.42 20.37
C SER A 33 -5.15 -2.81 19.18
N LEU A 34 -5.63 -3.66 18.27
CA LEU A 34 -6.50 -3.23 17.17
C LEU A 34 -7.78 -2.55 17.68
N ASN A 35 -8.33 -3.02 18.82
CA ASN A 35 -9.51 -2.42 19.41
C ASN A 35 -9.26 -0.98 19.88
N ASP A 36 -8.07 -0.68 20.41
CA ASP A 36 -7.70 0.70 20.76
C ASP A 36 -7.61 1.55 19.49
N ALA A 37 -6.89 1.05 18.47
CA ALA A 37 -6.73 1.73 17.19
C ALA A 37 -8.07 2.03 16.52
N ASN A 38 -9.04 1.11 16.63
CA ASN A 38 -10.38 1.28 16.06
C ASN A 38 -11.20 2.34 16.81
N LYS A 39 -11.14 2.37 18.14
CA LYS A 39 -11.94 3.27 18.98
C LYS A 39 -11.36 4.67 19.14
N SER A 40 -10.05 4.81 19.00
CA SER A 40 -9.38 6.10 19.14
C SER A 40 -9.55 6.97 17.89
N THR A 41 -9.78 8.27 18.11
CA THR A 41 -9.81 9.27 17.03
C THR A 41 -8.60 10.19 17.14
N GLU A 42 -8.31 10.65 18.36
CA GLU A 42 -7.30 11.65 18.69
C GLU A 42 -5.87 11.14 18.45
N VAL A 43 -5.63 9.83 18.68
CA VAL A 43 -4.29 9.25 18.46
C VAL A 43 -3.84 9.38 17.01
N TRP A 44 -4.78 9.32 16.06
CA TRP A 44 -4.50 9.42 14.63
C TRP A 44 -4.13 10.85 14.19
N GLU A 45 -4.36 11.87 15.02
CA GLU A 45 -3.87 13.22 14.79
C GLU A 45 -2.35 13.31 14.89
N LYS A 46 -1.71 12.33 15.55
CA LYS A 46 -0.24 12.22 15.62
C LYS A 46 0.37 11.59 14.37
N ALA A 47 -0.42 10.97 13.51
CA ALA A 47 0.07 10.33 12.30
C ALA A 47 0.24 11.37 11.18
N GLU A 48 1.25 11.17 10.33
CA GLU A 48 1.32 11.88 9.05
C GLU A 48 0.09 11.52 8.21
N VAL A 49 -0.53 12.54 7.61
CA VAL A 49 -1.73 12.35 6.81
C VAL A 49 -1.33 12.19 5.36
N LEU A 50 -1.48 11.00 4.80
CA LEU A 50 -1.22 10.75 3.40
C LEU A 50 -2.51 10.87 2.58
N THR A 51 -2.57 11.87 1.70
CA THR A 51 -3.74 12.13 0.83
C THR A 51 -3.39 12.19 -0.66
N ASP A 52 -2.13 11.96 -1.02
CA ASP A 52 -1.58 12.13 -2.39
C ASP A 52 -1.96 10.99 -3.34
N PHE A 53 -3.16 10.42 -3.18
CA PHE A 53 -3.65 9.32 -3.98
C PHE A 53 -4.18 9.82 -5.32
N THR A 54 -3.83 9.12 -6.39
CA THR A 54 -4.24 9.47 -7.75
C THR A 54 -4.75 8.23 -8.47
N TYR A 55 -5.55 8.43 -9.53
CA TYR A 55 -5.73 7.41 -10.55
C TYR A 55 -4.54 7.48 -11.52
N PRO A 56 -3.62 6.51 -11.54
CA PRO A 56 -2.43 6.60 -12.38
C PRO A 56 -2.72 6.53 -13.88
N TRP A 57 -3.85 5.90 -14.23
CA TRP A 57 -4.26 5.58 -15.60
C TRP A 57 -5.57 6.26 -16.04
N GLU A 58 -6.26 6.97 -15.14
CA GLU A 58 -7.49 7.70 -15.47
C GLU A 58 -7.22 9.20 -15.59
N LYS A 59 -8.08 9.91 -16.33
CA LYS A 59 -7.98 11.37 -16.50
C LYS A 59 -8.69 12.17 -15.41
N GLU A 60 -9.63 11.53 -14.72
CA GLU A 60 -10.41 12.15 -13.66
C GLU A 60 -9.64 12.18 -12.35
N VAL A 61 -10.15 12.97 -11.39
CA VAL A 61 -9.59 13.03 -10.05
C VAL A 61 -10.08 11.81 -9.27
N ALA A 62 -9.15 11.15 -8.58
CA ALA A 62 -9.50 10.04 -7.69
C ALA A 62 -10.38 10.51 -6.53
N PRO A 63 -11.36 9.70 -6.09
CA PRO A 63 -12.04 9.96 -4.83
C PRO A 63 -11.03 9.99 -3.69
N LYS A 64 -11.32 10.81 -2.68
CA LYS A 64 -10.38 11.05 -1.59
C LYS A 64 -10.06 9.74 -0.86
N THR A 65 -8.78 9.55 -0.58
CA THR A 65 -8.28 8.50 0.29
C THR A 65 -7.35 9.16 1.30
N ASP A 66 -7.61 8.99 2.60
CA ASP A 66 -6.73 9.37 3.70
C ASP A 66 -6.11 8.08 4.25
N PHE A 67 -4.79 8.01 4.24
CA PHE A 67 -4.03 6.96 4.89
C PHE A 67 -3.21 7.52 6.04
N ARG A 68 -3.24 6.81 7.16
CA ARG A 68 -2.46 7.11 8.36
C ARG A 68 -1.83 5.84 8.89
N ALA A 69 -0.62 5.92 9.40
CA ALA A 69 -0.02 4.86 10.18
C ALA A 69 0.73 5.40 11.39
N LEU A 70 0.75 4.57 12.43
CA LEU A 70 1.52 4.77 13.66
C LEU A 70 2.17 3.44 14.02
N TRP A 71 3.29 3.48 14.70
CA TRP A 71 3.92 2.27 15.22
C TRP A 71 4.08 2.34 16.73
N SER A 72 3.96 1.20 17.40
CA SER A 72 4.39 1.00 18.78
C SER A 72 5.59 0.07 18.80
N ASP A 73 6.15 -0.20 19.98
CA ASP A 73 7.29 -1.12 20.09
C ASP A 73 6.98 -2.56 19.62
N ASP A 74 5.68 -2.90 19.47
CA ASP A 74 5.23 -4.26 19.12
C ASP A 74 4.57 -4.36 17.73
N ALA A 75 3.91 -3.30 17.24
CA ALA A 75 3.07 -3.39 16.05
C ALA A 75 3.04 -2.11 15.20
N LEU A 76 2.79 -2.31 13.91
CA LEU A 76 2.32 -1.27 12.99
C LEU A 76 0.80 -1.21 13.07
N TYR A 77 0.27 -0.01 13.23
CA TYR A 77 -1.16 0.30 13.13
C TYR A 77 -1.39 1.18 11.91
N PHE A 78 -2.46 0.93 11.16
CA PHE A 78 -2.82 1.75 10.02
C PHE A 78 -4.33 1.99 9.95
N ARG A 79 -4.70 3.09 9.31
CA ARG A 79 -6.08 3.48 9.07
C ARG A 79 -6.22 4.07 7.68
N PHE A 80 -7.19 3.56 6.94
CA PHE A 80 -7.70 4.16 5.72
C PHE A 80 -9.06 4.79 5.98
N ILE A 81 -9.29 5.96 5.39
CA ILE A 81 -10.61 6.56 5.22
C ILE A 81 -10.78 6.78 3.72
N ALA A 82 -11.63 5.97 3.11
CA ALA A 82 -11.87 5.95 1.67
C ALA A 82 -13.24 6.55 1.39
N ASP A 83 -13.28 7.72 0.74
CA ASP A 83 -14.53 8.31 0.29
C ASP A 83 -15.05 7.53 -0.92
N ASP A 84 -16.27 7.00 -0.83
CA ASP A 84 -16.91 6.20 -1.88
C ASP A 84 -18.44 6.32 -1.73
N LYS A 85 -19.14 6.55 -2.84
CA LYS A 85 -20.60 6.66 -2.88
C LYS A 85 -21.27 5.42 -3.46
N ASP A 86 -20.51 4.46 -3.97
CA ASP A 86 -20.99 3.27 -4.64
C ASP A 86 -20.15 2.04 -4.26
N ILE A 87 -20.11 1.75 -2.97
CA ILE A 87 -19.35 0.61 -2.43
C ILE A 87 -19.85 -0.70 -3.01
N GLN A 88 -18.97 -1.40 -3.72
CA GLN A 88 -19.16 -2.76 -4.19
C GLN A 88 -18.60 -3.76 -3.18
N LEU A 89 -19.40 -4.78 -2.86
CA LEU A 89 -19.00 -5.89 -2.00
C LEU A 89 -19.26 -7.20 -2.70
N GLY A 90 -18.21 -7.98 -2.90
CA GLY A 90 -18.31 -9.36 -3.36
C GLY A 90 -19.04 -10.24 -2.34
N ASP A 91 -19.90 -11.10 -2.86
CA ASP A 91 -20.77 -12.03 -2.13
C ASP A 91 -20.38 -13.51 -2.32
N ASN A 92 -19.23 -13.76 -2.97
CA ASN A 92 -18.70 -15.10 -3.17
C ASN A 92 -18.53 -15.83 -1.81
N PRO A 93 -18.91 -17.11 -1.69
CA PRO A 93 -18.64 -17.90 -0.48
C PRO A 93 -17.14 -18.04 -0.17
N ASP A 94 -16.29 -18.01 -1.19
CA ASP A 94 -14.85 -17.92 -1.03
C ASP A 94 -14.45 -16.50 -0.59
N LYS A 95 -13.82 -16.38 0.59
CA LYS A 95 -13.44 -15.09 1.19
C LYS A 95 -12.59 -14.27 0.22
N ASP A 96 -11.62 -14.91 -0.42
CA ASP A 96 -10.60 -14.25 -1.20
C ASP A 96 -11.19 -13.70 -2.49
N GLN A 97 -12.00 -14.52 -3.17
CA GLN A 97 -12.75 -14.08 -4.33
C GLN A 97 -13.72 -12.94 -3.96
N ALA A 98 -14.37 -13.02 -2.81
CA ALA A 98 -15.28 -11.96 -2.35
C ALA A 98 -14.55 -10.63 -2.11
N VAL A 99 -13.33 -10.66 -1.54
CA VAL A 99 -12.49 -9.46 -1.40
C VAL A 99 -12.05 -8.93 -2.75
N LEU A 100 -11.58 -9.80 -3.65
CA LEU A 100 -11.11 -9.42 -4.99
C LEU A 100 -12.20 -8.81 -5.89
N ASP A 101 -13.47 -9.12 -5.60
CA ASP A 101 -14.65 -8.54 -6.25
C ASP A 101 -15.21 -7.29 -5.53
N SER A 102 -14.66 -6.92 -4.37
CA SER A 102 -15.06 -5.73 -3.60
C SER A 102 -14.18 -4.52 -3.90
N ASP A 103 -14.70 -3.32 -3.57
CA ASP A 103 -13.86 -2.20 -3.17
C ASP A 103 -12.88 -2.65 -2.10
N ARG A 104 -11.67 -2.08 -2.12
CA ARG A 104 -10.65 -2.44 -1.13
C ARG A 104 -9.50 -1.45 -1.09
N VAL A 105 -8.85 -1.40 0.05
CA VAL A 105 -7.55 -0.76 0.24
C VAL A 105 -6.46 -1.82 0.31
N GLU A 106 -5.25 -1.48 -0.12
CA GLU A 106 -4.17 -2.47 -0.20
C GLU A 106 -2.86 -1.92 0.36
N LEU A 107 -2.14 -2.79 1.05
CA LEU A 107 -0.79 -2.57 1.54
C LEU A 107 0.10 -3.71 1.04
N PHE A 108 1.13 -3.38 0.27
CA PHE A 108 2.14 -4.35 -0.14
C PHE A 108 3.47 -4.07 0.55
N PHE A 109 4.19 -5.11 0.93
CA PHE A 109 5.53 -5.01 1.52
C PHE A 109 6.50 -5.92 0.77
N ALA A 110 7.68 -5.40 0.43
CA ALA A 110 8.69 -6.14 -0.33
C ALA A 110 9.95 -6.37 0.48
N THR A 111 10.62 -7.50 0.26
CA THR A 111 11.94 -7.77 0.85
C THR A 111 13.02 -6.92 0.19
N SER A 112 12.84 -6.55 -1.09
CA SER A 112 13.78 -5.75 -1.85
C SER A 112 13.16 -5.20 -3.15
N PRO A 113 13.84 -4.28 -3.87
CA PRO A 113 13.38 -3.77 -5.17
C PRO A 113 13.15 -4.81 -6.26
N GLU A 114 13.70 -6.02 -6.11
CA GLU A 114 13.47 -7.14 -7.02
C GLU A 114 12.09 -7.79 -6.84
N LEU A 115 11.36 -7.45 -5.77
CA LEU A 115 10.04 -8.02 -5.42
C LEU A 115 10.07 -9.56 -5.39
N LYS A 116 11.07 -10.12 -4.68
CA LYS A 116 11.33 -11.57 -4.58
C LYS A 116 11.67 -11.99 -3.14
N PRO A 117 10.68 -12.17 -2.26
CA PRO A 117 9.25 -11.96 -2.49
C PRO A 117 8.76 -10.53 -2.18
N TYR A 118 7.50 -10.30 -2.50
CA TYR A 118 6.67 -9.29 -1.86
C TYR A 118 5.38 -9.93 -1.35
N TYR A 119 4.72 -9.27 -0.42
CA TYR A 119 3.53 -9.76 0.28
C TYR A 119 2.42 -8.74 0.13
N THR A 120 1.22 -9.20 -0.18
CA THR A 120 0.04 -8.35 -0.35
C THR A 120 -0.89 -8.49 0.84
N ALA A 121 -1.56 -7.40 1.18
CA ALA A 121 -2.75 -7.39 2.00
C ALA A 121 -3.76 -6.50 1.27
N GLU A 122 -4.83 -7.08 0.78
CA GLU A 122 -5.93 -6.42 0.09
C GLU A 122 -7.17 -6.56 0.98
N MET A 123 -7.76 -5.45 1.44
CA MET A 123 -8.69 -5.44 2.56
C MET A 123 -9.96 -4.67 2.19
N ASP A 124 -11.09 -5.36 2.25
CA ASP A 124 -12.38 -4.81 1.83
C ASP A 124 -13.09 -4.00 2.94
N PRO A 125 -14.17 -3.27 2.62
CA PRO A 125 -14.93 -2.48 3.59
C PRO A 125 -15.54 -3.27 4.76
N LYS A 126 -15.64 -4.60 4.68
CA LYS A 126 -16.08 -5.47 5.78
C LYS A 126 -14.92 -5.92 6.67
N GLY A 127 -13.69 -5.53 6.34
CA GLY A 127 -12.49 -5.96 7.03
C GLY A 127 -12.06 -7.38 6.65
N ARG A 128 -12.62 -7.97 5.58
CA ARG A 128 -12.12 -9.23 5.03
C ARG A 128 -10.83 -8.94 4.28
N THR A 129 -9.86 -9.85 4.38
CA THR A 129 -8.55 -9.70 3.75
C THR A 129 -8.38 -10.77 2.70
N PHE A 130 -7.86 -10.43 1.52
CA PHE A 130 -7.14 -11.32 0.63
C PHE A 130 -5.66 -10.97 0.75
N ASP A 131 -4.83 -11.97 1.02
CA ASP A 131 -3.39 -11.82 1.14
C ASP A 131 -2.68 -12.91 0.36
N ALA A 132 -1.47 -12.59 -0.06
CA ALA A 132 -0.67 -13.50 -0.86
C ALA A 132 0.81 -13.22 -0.70
N LYS A 133 1.60 -14.27 -0.87
CA LYS A 133 3.02 -14.14 -1.16
C LYS A 133 3.18 -14.12 -2.68
N ALA A 134 4.01 -13.24 -3.20
CA ALA A 134 4.23 -13.16 -4.64
C ALA A 134 5.70 -12.91 -4.98
N ASN A 135 6.09 -13.34 -6.18
CA ASN A 135 7.35 -12.93 -6.79
C ASN A 135 7.09 -12.16 -8.08
N TYR A 136 7.97 -11.20 -8.37
CA TYR A 136 7.97 -10.56 -9.67
C TYR A 136 8.40 -11.56 -10.77
N TYR A 137 7.64 -11.75 -11.84
CA TYR A 137 6.41 -11.01 -12.21
C TYR A 137 5.13 -11.85 -12.05
N ARG A 138 4.26 -11.45 -11.11
CA ARG A 138 2.92 -12.00 -10.85
C ARG A 138 2.89 -13.51 -10.59
N GLU A 139 3.96 -14.05 -10.02
CA GLU A 139 3.96 -15.40 -9.46
C GLU A 139 3.29 -15.34 -8.09
N VAL A 140 1.96 -15.33 -8.06
CA VAL A 140 1.14 -15.16 -6.85
C VAL A 140 0.82 -16.53 -6.26
N ASP A 141 1.14 -16.72 -4.99
CA ASP A 141 0.69 -17.80 -4.13
C ASP A 141 -0.44 -17.30 -3.21
N PRO A 142 -1.71 -17.50 -3.59
CA PRO A 142 -2.87 -17.06 -2.81
C PRO A 142 -3.16 -17.98 -1.60
N SER A 143 -2.39 -19.04 -1.39
CA SER A 143 -2.56 -19.91 -0.21
C SER A 143 -1.82 -19.37 1.02
N TRP A 144 -0.88 -18.45 0.81
CA TRP A 144 -0.16 -17.78 1.88
C TRP A 144 -1.03 -16.70 2.53
N ASN A 145 -1.03 -16.63 3.86
CA ASN A 145 -1.77 -15.63 4.63
C ASN A 145 -0.82 -14.97 5.65
N TRP A 146 -1.07 -13.71 6.01
CA TRP A 146 -0.43 -13.06 7.15
C TRP A 146 -0.83 -13.76 8.46
N GLU A 147 0.13 -14.01 9.35
CA GLU A 147 -0.11 -14.64 10.65
C GLU A 147 -0.72 -13.65 11.66
N THR A 148 -0.31 -12.37 11.61
CA THR A 148 -0.61 -11.38 12.65
C THR A 148 -1.45 -10.20 12.16
N LEU A 149 -1.73 -10.13 10.86
CA LEU A 149 -2.60 -9.09 10.29
C LEU A 149 -4.01 -9.23 10.86
N GLN A 150 -4.51 -8.14 11.44
CA GLN A 150 -5.88 -8.02 11.92
C GLN A 150 -6.51 -6.75 11.38
N THR A 151 -7.77 -6.83 10.97
CA THR A 151 -8.49 -5.74 10.31
C THR A 151 -9.91 -5.60 10.86
N VAL A 152 -10.40 -4.37 10.92
CA VAL A 152 -11.81 -4.03 11.15
C VAL A 152 -12.22 -3.02 10.10
N GLY A 153 -13.29 -3.33 9.36
CA GLY A 153 -13.91 -2.43 8.39
C GLY A 153 -15.23 -1.88 8.90
N GLU A 154 -15.49 -0.60 8.63
CA GLU A 154 -16.75 0.08 8.92
C GLU A 154 -17.22 0.86 7.69
N ILE A 155 -18.38 0.48 7.15
CA ILE A 155 -19.04 1.24 6.09
C ILE A 155 -19.71 2.47 6.71
N THR A 156 -19.52 3.62 6.09
CA THR A 156 -20.05 4.91 6.50
C THR A 156 -20.93 5.51 5.39
N PRO A 157 -21.71 6.57 5.67
CA PRO A 157 -22.47 7.28 4.63
C PRO A 157 -21.62 7.92 3.52
N ASN A 158 -20.31 8.05 3.72
CA ASN A 158 -19.39 8.69 2.79
C ASN A 158 -18.41 7.74 2.10
N GLY A 159 -18.44 6.45 2.44
CA GLY A 159 -17.44 5.49 1.99
C GLY A 159 -17.17 4.49 3.11
N TYR A 160 -15.92 4.22 3.43
CA TYR A 160 -15.58 3.28 4.51
C TYR A 160 -14.29 3.65 5.23
N VAL A 161 -14.18 3.15 6.46
CA VAL A 161 -12.98 3.21 7.28
C VAL A 161 -12.46 1.78 7.43
N LEU A 162 -11.18 1.57 7.18
CA LEU A 162 -10.50 0.32 7.51
C LEU A 162 -9.37 0.62 8.49
N THR A 163 -9.41 -0.02 9.66
CA THR A 163 -8.31 0.03 10.63
C THR A 163 -7.65 -1.34 10.72
N GLY A 164 -6.32 -1.37 10.75
CA GLY A 164 -5.58 -2.62 10.85
C GLY A 164 -4.34 -2.54 11.74
N LYS A 165 -3.82 -3.73 12.05
CA LYS A 165 -2.64 -3.97 12.89
C LYS A 165 -1.83 -5.13 12.30
N ILE A 166 -0.51 -5.01 12.27
CA ILE A 166 0.45 -6.09 11.95
C ILE A 166 1.57 -6.06 12.99
N ASP A 167 1.99 -7.22 13.49
CA ASP A 167 3.08 -7.29 14.47
C ASP A 167 4.45 -7.12 13.80
N LEU A 168 5.33 -6.34 14.42
CA LEU A 168 6.66 -6.06 13.87
C LEU A 168 7.58 -7.30 13.84
N ASP A 169 7.29 -8.28 14.70
CA ASP A 169 7.96 -9.57 14.68
C ASP A 169 7.69 -10.32 13.37
N GLU A 170 6.50 -10.18 12.77
CA GLU A 170 6.20 -10.80 11.48
C GLU A 170 7.00 -10.15 10.35
N PHE A 171 7.15 -8.82 10.35
CA PHE A 171 8.06 -8.14 9.41
C PHE A 171 9.51 -8.62 9.55
N THR A 172 9.95 -8.89 10.78
CA THR A 172 11.28 -9.48 11.02
C THR A 172 11.38 -10.91 10.45
N LYS A 173 10.38 -11.77 10.71
CA LYS A 173 10.37 -13.16 10.23
C LYS A 173 10.35 -13.26 8.71
N LEU A 174 9.74 -12.29 8.04
CA LEU A 174 9.60 -12.24 6.58
C LEU A 174 10.74 -11.48 5.88
N ASP A 175 11.78 -11.05 6.62
CA ASP A 175 12.92 -10.29 6.10
C ASP A 175 12.50 -9.00 5.34
N LEU A 176 11.51 -8.27 5.88
CA LEU A 176 10.96 -7.06 5.24
C LEU A 176 11.68 -5.76 5.58
N TRP A 177 12.53 -5.76 6.60
CA TRP A 177 13.32 -4.60 6.99
C TRP A 177 14.40 -4.29 5.96
N GLN A 178 14.43 -3.03 5.50
CA GLN A 178 15.38 -2.54 4.49
C GLN A 178 16.67 -1.99 5.11
N ASP A 179 16.77 -1.99 6.44
CA ASP A 179 17.94 -1.56 7.20
C ASP A 179 18.13 -2.42 8.47
N ALA A 180 19.33 -2.34 9.04
CA ALA A 180 19.71 -3.11 10.22
C ALA A 180 19.03 -2.62 11.52
N ASP A 181 18.58 -1.36 11.55
CA ASP A 181 17.96 -0.72 12.71
C ASP A 181 16.45 -0.99 12.77
N LYS A 182 15.90 -1.71 11.78
CA LYS A 182 14.48 -2.03 11.64
C LYS A 182 13.60 -0.79 11.61
N GLN A 183 13.98 0.20 10.81
CA GLN A 183 13.22 1.46 10.68
C GLN A 183 12.53 1.61 9.33
N THR A 184 12.98 0.90 8.31
CA THR A 184 12.54 1.13 6.93
C THR A 184 11.89 -0.11 6.34
N LEU A 185 10.70 0.07 5.77
CA LEU A 185 10.01 -0.91 4.94
C LEU A 185 9.91 -0.39 3.51
N MET A 186 10.00 -1.29 2.53
CA MET A 186 9.61 -0.99 1.15
C MET A 186 8.13 -1.32 1.01
N CYS A 187 7.31 -0.31 0.71
CA CYS A 187 5.84 -0.42 0.80
C CYS A 187 5.11 0.16 -0.42
N ALA A 188 3.95 -0.41 -0.77
CA ALA A 188 2.99 0.21 -1.67
C ALA A 188 1.65 0.40 -0.95
N ILE A 189 1.01 1.55 -1.17
CA ILE A 189 -0.26 1.94 -0.53
C ILE A 189 -1.25 2.27 -1.64
N LEU A 190 -2.30 1.47 -1.75
CA LEU A 190 -3.14 1.37 -2.94
C LEU A 190 -4.63 1.27 -2.56
N ARG A 191 -5.50 1.40 -3.56
CA ARG A 191 -6.94 1.16 -3.45
C ARG A 191 -7.52 0.68 -4.77
N GLY A 192 -8.31 -0.39 -4.71
CA GLY A 192 -9.24 -0.78 -5.76
C GLY A 192 -10.55 -0.03 -5.57
N GLU A 193 -10.92 0.78 -6.57
CA GLU A 193 -12.15 1.57 -6.60
C GLU A 193 -13.12 1.00 -7.61
N PHE A 194 -14.18 0.39 -7.11
CA PHE A 194 -15.17 -0.30 -7.91
C PHE A 194 -16.48 0.49 -7.88
N SER A 195 -17.27 0.38 -8.94
CA SER A 195 -18.61 0.95 -9.00
C SER A 195 -19.50 0.08 -9.87
N ALA A 196 -20.81 0.21 -9.67
CA ALA A 196 -21.80 -0.48 -10.46
C ALA A 196 -21.62 -0.13 -11.94
N GLY A 197 -21.65 -1.15 -12.79
CA GLY A 197 -21.48 -1.01 -14.23
C GLY A 197 -22.22 -2.09 -15.00
N GLU A 198 -22.62 -1.76 -16.22
CA GLU A 198 -23.33 -2.66 -17.13
C GLU A 198 -22.42 -3.00 -18.33
N PRO A 199 -22.18 -4.29 -18.67
CA PRO A 199 -22.70 -5.51 -18.04
C PRO A 199 -21.87 -6.01 -16.85
N LYS A 200 -20.81 -5.29 -16.46
CA LYS A 200 -19.91 -5.65 -15.36
C LYS A 200 -19.51 -4.41 -14.59
N GLN A 201 -19.15 -4.59 -13.32
CA GLN A 201 -18.61 -3.52 -12.47
C GLN A 201 -17.44 -2.79 -13.16
N VAL A 202 -17.39 -1.48 -12.95
CA VAL A 202 -16.23 -0.67 -13.34
C VAL A 202 -15.17 -0.86 -12.28
N ARG A 203 -13.92 -1.10 -12.68
CA ARG A 203 -12.77 -1.27 -11.78
C ARG A 203 -11.71 -0.24 -12.12
N LYS A 204 -11.38 0.62 -11.16
CA LYS A 204 -10.32 1.63 -11.25
C LYS A 204 -9.34 1.43 -10.11
N TRP A 205 -8.16 1.98 -10.30
CA TRP A 205 -7.00 1.67 -9.46
C TRP A 205 -6.35 2.97 -8.99
N ILE A 206 -6.29 3.16 -7.69
CA ILE A 206 -5.79 4.36 -7.02
C ILE A 206 -4.49 4.02 -6.30
N SER A 207 -3.48 4.88 -6.38
CA SER A 207 -2.23 4.68 -5.66
C SER A 207 -1.59 5.98 -5.18
N TRP A 208 -0.81 5.87 -4.10
CA TRP A 208 0.05 6.94 -3.60
C TRP A 208 1.19 7.29 -4.56
N ILE A 209 1.80 6.26 -5.15
CA ILE A 209 2.89 6.40 -6.14
C ILE A 209 2.35 5.93 -7.48
N LYS A 210 2.49 6.79 -8.49
CA LYS A 210 2.15 6.43 -9.88
C LYS A 210 3.17 5.40 -10.38
N PRO A 211 2.76 4.16 -10.70
CA PRO A 211 3.66 3.17 -11.26
C PRO A 211 4.11 3.58 -12.68
N ASP A 212 5.33 3.19 -13.06
CA ASP A 212 5.87 3.39 -14.41
C ASP A 212 5.36 2.29 -15.35
N SER A 213 4.05 2.30 -15.59
CA SER A 213 3.39 1.37 -16.51
C SER A 213 2.32 2.07 -17.35
N VAL A 214 2.24 1.66 -18.62
CA VAL A 214 1.21 2.17 -19.55
C VAL A 214 -0.18 1.65 -19.20
N LYS A 215 -0.27 0.45 -18.62
CA LYS A 215 -1.52 -0.22 -18.23
C LYS A 215 -1.55 -0.43 -16.71
N PRO A 216 -2.75 -0.56 -16.10
CA PRO A 216 -2.90 -0.86 -14.69
C PRO A 216 -2.03 -2.03 -14.21
N ASP A 217 -1.06 -1.70 -13.36
CA ASP A 217 -0.14 -2.67 -12.78
C ASP A 217 0.50 -2.14 -11.50
N PHE A 218 0.09 -2.70 -10.36
CA PHE A 218 0.70 -2.41 -9.06
C PHE A 218 1.82 -3.37 -8.68
N HIS A 219 2.00 -4.47 -9.42
CA HIS A 219 2.95 -5.53 -9.08
C HIS A 219 4.32 -5.31 -9.72
N ILE A 220 4.79 -4.06 -9.69
CA ILE A 220 6.09 -3.64 -10.27
C ILE A 220 6.85 -2.75 -9.28
N PRO A 221 8.20 -2.74 -9.31
CA PRO A 221 8.99 -2.01 -8.32
C PRO A 221 8.66 -0.52 -8.22
N SER A 222 8.31 0.13 -9.33
CA SER A 222 7.97 1.56 -9.36
C SER A 222 6.67 1.94 -8.63
N ALA A 223 5.85 0.96 -8.22
CA ALA A 223 4.65 1.21 -7.42
C ALA A 223 4.98 1.39 -5.92
N PHE A 224 6.20 1.04 -5.51
CA PHE A 224 6.63 1.04 -4.12
C PHE A 224 7.43 2.29 -3.78
N GLY A 225 7.28 2.73 -2.53
CA GLY A 225 8.08 3.75 -1.89
C GLY A 225 8.65 3.22 -0.58
N THR A 226 8.93 4.16 0.31
CA THR A 226 9.53 3.89 1.61
C THR A 226 8.55 4.25 2.72
N CYS A 227 8.30 3.31 3.63
CA CYS A 227 7.59 3.55 4.88
C CYS A 227 8.62 3.56 6.01
N LYS A 228 8.82 4.70 6.67
CA LYS A 228 9.91 4.90 7.63
C LYS A 228 9.39 5.19 9.03
N PHE A 229 9.83 4.38 9.99
CA PHE A 229 9.48 4.48 11.38
C PHE A 229 10.33 5.57 12.02
N VAL A 230 9.67 6.57 12.60
CA VAL A 230 10.31 7.72 13.25
C VAL A 230 9.79 7.86 14.69
N LYS A 231 10.65 8.36 15.58
CA LYS A 231 10.33 8.64 16.99
C LYS A 231 10.31 10.15 17.24
#